data_AF-A0A8J2WJV7-F1
#
_entry.id   AF-A0A8J2WJV7-F1
#
_cell.length_a   1.000
_cell.length_b   1.000
_cell.length_c   1.000
_cell.angle_alpha   90.00
_cell.angle_beta   90.00
_cell.angle_gamma   90.00
#
_symmetry.space_group_name_H-M   'P 1'
#
loop_
_entity.id
_entity.type
_entity.pdbx_description
1 polymer ?
#
loop_
_entity_poly.entity_id
_entity_poly.type
_entity_poly.pdbx_seq_one_letter_code
_entity_poly.pdbx_strand_id
1 'polypeptide(L)'
;MGSSLSSFDNNRHLYFDPDVDSPEKKTDYFTTNCELNQLLREVVDASEKITEVKYYSYSLHSWILSKYFTTHAFIVLKTDNCWWSIEKDQGGITIQRSKFLENVRDKCRRHDRIEALDGIKMLKKDRAHMLNL
;
A
#
# COMPACT_ATOMS: atom_id res chain seq x y z
N MET A 1 -42.32 11.18 -10.18
CA MET A 1 -41.57 11.76 -9.05
C MET A 1 -41.14 10.61 -8.15
N GLY A 2 -39.85 10.39 -8.04
CA GLY A 2 -39.24 9.25 -7.34
C GLY A 2 -37.72 9.35 -7.48
N SER A 3 -37.17 10.47 -7.05
CA SER A 3 -35.73 10.68 -6.92
C SER A 3 -35.27 10.07 -5.62
N SER A 4 -34.46 9.01 -5.67
CA SER A 4 -33.72 8.57 -4.49
C SER A 4 -32.52 7.68 -4.83
N LEU A 5 -31.35 8.22 -4.45
CA LEU A 5 -30.15 7.57 -3.95
C LEU A 5 -29.04 7.10 -4.91
N SER A 6 -27.89 7.76 -4.68
CA SER A 6 -26.49 7.35 -4.88
C SER A 6 -26.06 7.16 -6.33
N SER A 7 -25.06 7.89 -6.81
CA SER A 7 -23.70 7.67 -6.31
C SER A 7 -22.88 8.96 -6.27
N PHE A 8 -22.39 9.30 -5.07
CA PHE A 8 -21.07 9.92 -4.95
C PHE A 8 -20.07 8.87 -5.38
N ASP A 9 -19.72 8.82 -6.66
CA ASP A 9 -18.54 8.08 -7.09
C ASP A 9 -17.86 8.91 -8.16
N ASN A 10 -16.56 9.16 -7.96
CA ASN A 10 -15.58 9.56 -8.97
C ASN A 10 -14.23 9.75 -8.24
N ASN A 11 -13.28 8.84 -8.51
CA ASN A 11 -11.85 8.88 -8.16
C ASN A 11 -11.38 8.38 -6.78
N ARG A 12 -11.91 7.27 -6.25
CA ARG A 12 -11.17 6.51 -5.23
C ARG A 12 -10.75 5.16 -5.79
N HIS A 13 -9.61 5.15 -6.49
CA HIS A 13 -9.08 3.92 -7.05
C HIS A 13 -8.46 3.04 -5.96
N LEU A 14 -8.62 1.74 -6.13
CA LEU A 14 -7.98 0.73 -5.32
C LEU A 14 -7.06 -0.08 -6.23
N TYR A 15 -5.80 -0.19 -5.81
CA TYR A 15 -4.77 -0.92 -6.53
C TYR A 15 -4.33 -2.12 -5.71
N PHE A 16 -4.32 -3.30 -6.32
CA PHE A 16 -3.81 -4.51 -5.69
C PHE A 16 -2.77 -5.22 -6.56
N ASP A 17 -1.53 -5.30 -6.07
CA ASP A 17 -0.46 -6.09 -6.70
C ASP A 17 -0.09 -7.29 -5.81
N PRO A 18 -0.61 -8.50 -6.10
CA PRO A 18 -0.37 -9.67 -5.27
C PRO A 18 1.06 -10.23 -5.36
N ASP A 19 1.83 -9.79 -6.35
CA ASP A 19 3.17 -10.29 -6.63
C ASP A 19 4.03 -9.22 -7.33
N VAL A 20 4.55 -8.29 -6.52
CA VAL A 20 5.49 -7.24 -6.98
C VAL A 20 6.81 -7.85 -7.47
N ASP A 21 7.10 -9.10 -7.11
CA ASP A 21 8.34 -9.79 -7.48
C ASP A 21 8.32 -10.25 -8.94
N SER A 22 7.12 -10.45 -9.50
CA SER A 22 6.96 -10.96 -10.86
C SER A 22 7.40 -9.93 -11.92
N PRO A 23 8.24 -10.33 -12.91
CA PRO A 23 8.65 -9.45 -14.00
C PRO A 23 7.49 -9.11 -14.96
N GLU A 24 6.38 -9.85 -14.89
CA GLU A 24 5.21 -9.62 -15.76
C GLU A 24 4.52 -8.32 -15.39
N LYS A 25 4.66 -7.28 -16.23
CA LYS A 25 3.90 -6.04 -16.10
C LYS A 25 2.41 -6.32 -16.30
N LYS A 26 1.67 -6.51 -15.21
CA LYS A 26 0.21 -6.37 -15.25
C LYS A 26 -0.08 -4.88 -15.42
N THR A 27 -0.82 -4.53 -16.46
CA THR A 27 -1.04 -3.12 -16.86
C THR A 27 -2.07 -2.42 -16.02
N ASP A 28 -2.96 -3.16 -15.36
CA ASP A 28 -4.12 -2.60 -14.66
C ASP A 28 -4.30 -3.27 -13.30
N TYR A 29 -3.63 -2.75 -12.26
CA TYR A 29 -3.83 -3.18 -10.86
C TYR A 29 -5.14 -2.66 -10.26
N PHE A 30 -5.95 -1.96 -11.06
CA PHE A 30 -7.22 -1.40 -10.64
C PHE A 30 -8.22 -2.52 -10.38
N THR A 31 -8.86 -2.49 -9.21
CA THR A 31 -9.82 -3.50 -8.83
C THR A 31 -11.03 -2.87 -8.15
N THR A 32 -12.22 -3.43 -8.40
CA THR A 32 -13.42 -3.11 -7.63
C THR A 32 -13.34 -3.71 -6.22
N ASN A 33 -14.18 -3.25 -5.29
CA ASN A 33 -14.23 -3.84 -3.94
C ASN A 33 -14.55 -5.35 -3.96
N CYS A 34 -15.38 -5.82 -4.89
CA CYS A 34 -15.74 -7.23 -5.02
C CYS A 34 -14.55 -8.07 -5.50
N GLU A 35 -13.86 -7.60 -6.54
CA GLU A 35 -12.67 -8.25 -7.08
C GLU A 35 -11.51 -8.26 -6.07
N LEU A 36 -11.29 -7.17 -5.32
CA LEU A 36 -10.28 -7.17 -4.25
C LEU A 36 -10.54 -8.28 -3.24
N ASN A 37 -11.79 -8.40 -2.76
CA ASN A 37 -12.13 -9.42 -1.77
C ASN A 37 -11.89 -10.83 -2.29
N GLN A 38 -12.17 -11.06 -3.57
CA GLN A 38 -11.88 -12.35 -4.20
C GLN A 38 -10.37 -12.59 -4.30
N LEU A 39 -9.61 -11.62 -4.80
CA LEU A 39 -8.14 -11.73 -4.94
C LEU A 39 -7.46 -11.94 -3.59
N LEU A 40 -7.92 -11.23 -2.54
CA LEU A 40 -7.41 -11.42 -1.18
C LEU A 40 -7.69 -12.84 -0.66
N ARG A 41 -8.87 -13.42 -0.94
CA ARG A 41 -9.17 -14.81 -0.56
C ARG A 41 -8.31 -15.84 -1.28
N GLU A 42 -7.88 -15.54 -2.50
CA GLU A 42 -7.02 -16.44 -3.29
C GLU A 42 -5.56 -16.39 -2.83
N VAL A 43 -5.08 -15.23 -2.36
CA VAL A 43 -3.66 -15.02 -2.03
C VAL A 43 -3.33 -15.02 -0.55
N VAL A 44 -4.31 -14.77 0.32
CA VAL A 44 -4.16 -14.74 1.78
C VAL A 44 -4.65 -16.05 2.37
N ASP A 45 -3.75 -16.75 3.06
CA ASP A 45 -4.16 -17.83 3.94
C ASP A 45 -4.80 -17.22 5.20
N ALA A 46 -6.03 -17.61 5.52
CA ALA A 46 -6.75 -17.11 6.69
C ALA A 46 -6.04 -17.41 8.03
N SER A 47 -5.09 -18.35 8.03
CA SER A 47 -4.26 -18.67 9.20
C SER A 47 -3.00 -17.81 9.32
N GLU A 48 -2.65 -17.05 8.28
CA GLU A 48 -1.45 -16.23 8.23
C GLU A 48 -1.53 -15.08 9.24
N LYS A 49 -0.52 -14.99 10.12
CA LYS A 49 -0.47 -13.96 11.15
C LYS A 49 0.46 -12.83 10.73
N ILE A 50 0.04 -11.60 11.05
CA ILE A 50 0.96 -10.47 11.04
C ILE A 50 1.93 -10.67 12.21
N THR A 51 3.24 -10.61 11.94
CA THR A 51 4.30 -10.74 12.95
C THR A 51 4.98 -9.41 13.26
N GLU A 52 4.95 -8.47 12.31
CA GLU A 52 5.56 -7.16 12.44
C GLU A 52 4.79 -6.10 11.65
N VAL A 53 4.74 -4.88 12.18
CA VAL A 53 4.23 -3.69 11.50
C VAL A 53 5.33 -2.63 11.53
N LYS A 54 5.69 -2.12 10.36
CA LYS A 54 6.65 -1.02 10.19
C LYS A 54 5.95 0.18 9.58
N TYR A 55 6.21 1.35 10.14
CA TYR A 55 5.73 2.62 9.64
C TYR A 55 6.87 3.33 8.95
N TYR A 56 6.67 3.68 7.70
CA TYR A 56 7.64 4.37 6.86
C TYR A 56 7.12 5.72 6.41
N SER A 57 8.06 6.60 6.11
CA SER A 57 7.77 7.88 5.49
C SER A 57 8.87 8.33 4.55
N TYR A 58 8.52 9.18 3.59
CA TYR A 58 9.48 9.83 2.71
C TYR A 58 8.98 11.21 2.30
N SER A 59 9.91 12.09 1.91
CA SER A 59 9.58 13.45 1.47
C SER A 59 9.15 13.42 0.00
N LEU A 60 8.02 14.02 -0.35
CA LEU A 60 7.67 14.26 -1.75
C LEU A 60 8.47 15.47 -2.29
N HIS A 61 8.90 15.43 -3.55
CA HIS A 61 9.80 16.41 -4.13
C HIS A 61 9.31 17.87 -3.96
N SER A 62 10.26 18.76 -3.66
CA SER A 62 10.11 20.13 -3.16
C SER A 62 9.60 21.21 -4.14
N TRP A 63 8.93 20.86 -5.24
CA TRP A 63 8.42 21.89 -6.17
C TRP A 63 7.11 22.55 -5.69
N ILE A 64 6.49 22.00 -4.64
CA ILE A 64 5.41 22.67 -3.92
C ILE A 64 6.01 23.38 -2.70
N LEU A 65 6.42 24.62 -2.94
CA LEU A 65 6.78 25.65 -1.96
C LEU A 65 5.53 26.12 -1.19
N SER A 66 4.80 25.19 -0.57
CA SER A 66 3.73 25.51 0.38
C SER A 66 4.08 24.91 1.74
N LYS A 67 3.90 25.70 2.79
CA LYS A 67 4.46 25.60 4.14
C LYS A 67 4.08 24.35 4.98
N TYR A 68 3.70 23.24 4.36
CA TYR A 68 3.36 22.00 5.04
C TYR A 68 4.22 20.89 4.47
N PHE A 69 5.15 20.39 5.28
CA PHE A 69 5.97 19.21 5.01
C PHE A 69 5.11 18.09 4.39
N THR A 70 5.21 17.88 3.08
CA THR A 70 4.51 16.80 2.35
C THR A 70 5.25 15.48 2.58
N THR A 71 5.30 15.07 3.84
CA THR A 71 5.81 13.76 4.23
C THR A 71 4.73 12.74 3.84
N HIS A 72 5.03 11.89 2.87
CA HIS A 72 4.19 10.75 2.54
C HIS A 72 4.48 9.62 3.51
N ALA A 73 3.45 8.96 4.03
CA ALA A 73 3.58 7.88 4.99
C ALA A 73 2.88 6.62 4.49
N PHE A 74 3.47 5.47 4.77
CA PHE A 74 2.92 4.17 4.41
C PHE A 74 3.30 3.13 5.46
N ILE A 75 2.57 2.02 5.46
CA ILE A 75 2.77 0.91 6.40
C ILE A 75 3.24 -0.31 5.64
N VAL A 76 4.17 -1.05 6.25
CA VAL A 76 4.65 -2.34 5.78
C VAL A 76 4.35 -3.38 6.84
N LEU A 77 3.63 -4.43 6.46
CA LEU A 77 3.29 -5.56 7.33
C LEU A 77 4.20 -6.74 6.99
N LYS A 78 4.70 -7.42 8.00
CA LYS A 78 5.33 -8.73 7.85
C LYS A 78 4.33 -9.80 8.25
N THR A 79 4.20 -10.81 7.43
CA THR A 79 3.54 -12.07 7.77
C THR A 79 4.57 -13.21 7.82
N ASP A 80 4.12 -14.42 8.09
CA ASP A 80 5.02 -15.59 8.13
C ASP A 80 5.68 -15.85 6.77
N ASN A 81 4.95 -15.62 5.66
CA ASN A 81 5.42 -15.97 4.32
C ASN A 81 5.79 -14.76 3.46
N CYS A 82 5.29 -13.57 3.76
CA CYS A 82 5.35 -12.42 2.86
C CYS A 82 5.49 -11.10 3.61
N TRP A 83 5.75 -10.06 2.82
CA TRP A 83 5.66 -8.68 3.19
C TRP A 83 4.54 -8.02 2.39
N TRP A 84 3.90 -7.04 3.02
CA TRP A 84 2.82 -6.27 2.44
C TRP A 84 3.12 -4.80 2.62
N SER A 85 2.71 -3.93 1.70
CA SER A 85 2.60 -2.50 1.98
C SER A 85 1.22 -1.97 1.65
N ILE A 86 0.77 -1.04 2.49
CA ILE A 86 -0.48 -0.30 2.30
C ILE A 86 -0.14 1.19 2.27
N GLU A 87 -0.55 1.85 1.21
CA GLU A 87 -0.21 3.24 0.91
C GLU A 87 -1.44 3.98 0.38
N LYS A 88 -1.62 5.26 0.77
CA LYS A 88 -2.69 6.09 0.23
C LYS A 88 -2.12 7.39 -0.32
N ASP A 89 -2.33 7.63 -1.60
CA ASP A 89 -1.92 8.87 -2.28
C ASP A 89 -3.14 9.59 -2.91
N GLN A 90 -2.87 10.49 -3.87
CA GLN A 90 -3.90 11.15 -4.67
C GLN A 90 -4.53 10.20 -5.71
N GLY A 91 -3.80 9.17 -6.15
CA GLY A 91 -4.30 8.16 -7.07
C GLY A 91 -5.26 7.18 -6.41
N GLY A 92 -5.11 6.89 -5.12
CA GLY A 92 -5.99 5.97 -4.41
C GLY A 92 -5.34 5.26 -3.23
N ILE A 93 -5.82 4.06 -2.93
CA ILE A 93 -5.20 3.14 -1.97
C ILE A 93 -4.47 2.05 -2.75
N THR A 94 -3.23 1.77 -2.37
CA THR A 94 -2.43 0.69 -2.96
C THR A 94 -2.09 -0.33 -1.88
N ILE A 95 -2.43 -1.57 -2.16
CA ILE A 95 -2.04 -2.74 -1.39
C ILE A 95 -1.16 -3.58 -2.30
N GLN A 96 0.00 -4.00 -1.82
CA GLN A 96 0.90 -4.83 -2.61
C GLN A 96 1.66 -5.80 -1.73
N ARG A 97 2.04 -6.93 -2.32
CA ARG A 97 2.62 -8.09 -1.62
C ARG A 97 3.89 -8.58 -2.34
N SER A 98 4.84 -9.06 -1.54
CA SER A 98 6.13 -9.57 -2.03
C SER A 98 6.72 -10.53 -1.00
N LYS A 99 7.60 -11.44 -1.43
CA LYS A 99 8.47 -12.21 -0.52
C LYS A 99 9.64 -11.38 0.02
N PHE A 100 9.96 -10.26 -0.62
CA PHE A 100 11.11 -9.41 -0.34
C PHE A 100 10.67 -8.05 0.22
N LEU A 101 11.29 -7.65 1.34
CA LEU A 101 10.97 -6.39 1.99
C LEU A 101 11.22 -5.19 1.06
N GLU A 102 12.30 -5.23 0.29
CA GLU A 102 12.74 -4.15 -0.59
C GLU A 102 11.67 -3.83 -1.64
N ASN A 103 10.98 -4.85 -2.17
CA ASN A 103 9.96 -4.65 -3.20
C ASN A 103 8.70 -3.97 -2.64
N VAL A 104 8.35 -4.17 -1.38
CA VAL A 104 7.22 -3.44 -0.76
C VAL A 104 7.64 -2.17 -0.04
N ARG A 105 8.93 -2.00 0.32
CA ARG A 105 9.49 -0.82 0.97
C ARG A 105 9.94 0.24 -0.02
N ASP A 106 10.56 -0.16 -1.13
CA ASP A 106 11.22 0.77 -2.05
C ASP A 106 10.39 1.05 -3.30
N LYS A 107 9.36 0.25 -3.59
CA LYS A 107 8.52 0.44 -4.78
C LYS A 107 7.06 0.62 -4.40
N CYS A 108 6.34 1.47 -5.12
CA CYS A 108 4.88 1.58 -5.08
C CYS A 108 4.35 1.46 -6.51
N ARG A 109 3.39 0.57 -6.75
CA ARG A 109 2.87 0.29 -8.11
C ARG A 109 4.00 -0.01 -9.11
N ARG A 110 5.03 -0.73 -8.65
CA ARG A 110 6.25 -1.09 -9.41
C ARG A 110 7.14 0.07 -9.87
N HIS A 111 6.91 1.26 -9.36
CA HIS A 111 7.79 2.41 -9.53
C HIS A 111 8.59 2.60 -8.25
N ASP A 112 9.87 2.92 -8.37
CA ASP A 112 10.67 3.20 -7.19
C ASP A 112 10.16 4.45 -6.47
N ARG A 113 10.13 4.42 -5.14
CA ARG A 113 9.84 5.55 -4.26
C ARG A 113 11.04 6.52 -4.18
N ILE A 114 11.77 6.69 -5.28
CA ILE A 114 13.06 7.41 -5.40
C ILE A 114 12.88 8.93 -5.55
N GLU A 115 11.67 9.48 -5.41
CA GLU A 115 11.49 10.94 -5.36
C GLU A 115 11.83 11.58 -3.99
N ALA A 116 12.33 10.78 -3.04
CA ALA A 116 12.67 11.25 -1.71
C ALA A 116 14.11 11.78 -1.62
N LEU A 117 14.27 13.11 -1.59
CA LEU A 117 15.55 13.79 -1.30
C LEU A 117 16.29 13.23 -0.06
N ASP A 118 15.51 12.76 0.92
CA ASP A 118 15.99 12.28 2.21
C ASP A 118 15.94 10.73 2.34
N GLY A 119 15.55 10.03 1.27
CA GLY A 119 15.28 8.60 1.29
C GLY A 119 14.05 8.21 2.13
N ILE A 120 13.77 6.90 2.15
CA ILE A 120 12.71 6.29 2.95
C ILE A 120 13.19 6.15 4.40
N LYS A 121 12.46 6.72 5.35
CA LYS A 121 12.75 6.66 6.79
C LYS A 121 11.75 5.74 7.47
N MET A 122 12.24 4.82 8.30
CA MET A 122 11.38 4.04 9.20
C MET A 122 11.12 4.87 10.46
N LEU A 123 9.85 5.14 10.73
CA LEU A 123 9.43 5.96 11.88
C LEU A 123 9.17 5.11 13.12
N LYS A 124 8.58 3.93 12.93
CA LYS A 124 8.18 3.03 14.02
C LYS A 124 8.18 1.58 13.56
N LYS A 125 8.45 0.68 14.48
CA LYS A 125 8.32 -0.77 14.30
C LYS A 125 7.66 -1.37 15.53
N ASP A 126 6.56 -2.08 15.31
CA ASP A 126 5.86 -2.86 16.33
C ASP A 126 5.91 -4.35 15.97
N ARG A 127 6.08 -5.21 16.98
CA ARG A 127 5.99 -6.67 16.82
C ARG A 127 4.62 -7.13 17.29
N ALA A 128 4.03 -8.10 16.61
CA ALA A 128 2.66 -8.53 16.89
C ALA A 128 2.43 -9.07 18.30
N HIS A 129 3.44 -9.61 18.98
CA HIS A 129 3.34 -10.00 20.40
C HIS A 129 3.14 -8.80 21.35
N MET A 130 3.29 -7.57 20.86
CA MET A 130 3.03 -6.31 21.56
C MET A 130 1.81 -5.57 20.99
N LEU A 131 1.14 -6.12 19.97
CA LEU A 131 -0.06 -5.54 19.36
C LEU A 131 -1.28 -6.25 19.96
N ASN A 132 -1.95 -5.58 20.92
CA ASN A 132 -3.30 -5.97 21.34
C ASN A 132 -4.27 -5.59 20.20
N LEU A 133 -4.46 -6.48 19.23
CA LEU A 133 -5.51 -6.39 18.21
C LEU A 133 -6.68 -7.30 18.58
#